data_AF-A0A5V5FLH9-F1
#
_entry.id   AF-A0A5V5FLH9-F1
#
_cell.length_a   1.000
_cell.length_b   1.000
_cell.length_c   1.000
_cell.angle_alpha   90.00
_cell.angle_beta   90.00
_cell.angle_gamma   90.00
#
_symmetry.space_group_name_H-M   'P 1'
#
loop_
_entity.id
_entity.type
_entity.pdbx_description
1 polymer ?
#
loop_
_entity_poly.entity_id
_entity_poly.type
_entity_poly.pdbx_seq_one_letter_code
_entity_poly.pdbx_strand_id
1 'polypeptide(L)'
;MKLSPAELKLEKDKVQDNKFNQYVKRITLKNVRGFDEEIVEFKTPVTALIGTNGGGKSTILGAVALAYKNVKPSKFFPKSFYGDDSMSDWEIGFELIDKPISKDKNINRTAKFKQMKWRRDSFPERNVVYVEIQRTVPAGELTKFNKFLSGDSIQFEVKNLNPDTIKYCTAVLDKKIEDYKCVINKNDPTSRM
;
A
#
# COMPACT_ATOMS: atom_id res chain seq x y z
N MET A 1 3.13 20.83 10.40
CA MET A 1 4.44 20.80 11.11
C MET A 1 5.50 20.38 10.10
N LYS A 2 6.55 21.19 9.90
CA LYS A 2 7.59 20.91 8.91
C LYS A 2 8.79 20.28 9.62
N LEU A 3 9.26 19.13 9.16
CA LEU A 3 10.47 18.50 9.69
C LEU A 3 11.68 19.41 9.46
N SER A 4 12.54 19.50 10.46
CA SER A 4 13.84 20.16 10.35
C SER A 4 14.78 19.37 9.43
N PRO A 5 15.82 20.02 8.87
CA PRO A 5 16.84 19.33 8.08
C PRO A 5 17.54 18.18 8.82
N ALA A 6 17.74 18.32 10.13
CA ALA A 6 18.37 17.29 10.97
C ALA A 6 17.47 16.04 11.09
N GLU A 7 16.16 16.23 11.31
CA GLU A 7 15.19 15.13 11.36
C GLU A 7 15.08 14.43 10.00
N LEU A 8 15.08 15.18 8.89
CA LEU A 8 15.08 14.59 7.55
C LEU A 8 16.34 13.75 7.28
N LYS A 9 17.50 14.20 7.76
CA LYS A 9 18.74 13.44 7.67
C LYS A 9 18.64 12.15 8.49
N LEU A 10 18.17 12.23 9.73
CA LEU A 10 17.99 11.08 10.60
C LEU A 10 17.10 10.00 9.96
N GLU A 11 15.99 10.38 9.31
CA GLU A 11 15.10 9.44 8.64
C GLU A 11 15.73 8.80 7.39
N LYS A 12 16.56 9.55 6.65
CA LYS A 12 17.36 9.00 5.53
C LYS A 12 18.40 8.00 6.01
N ASP A 13 19.14 8.38 7.05
CA ASP A 13 20.20 7.55 7.64
C ASP A 13 19.61 6.23 8.18
N LYS A 14 18.39 6.26 8.77
CA LYS A 14 17.68 5.03 9.18
C LYS A 14 17.44 4.04 8.02
N VAL A 15 17.13 4.53 6.82
CA VAL A 15 16.95 3.69 5.63
C VAL A 15 18.30 3.15 5.13
N GLN A 16 19.33 4.01 5.08
CA GLN A 16 20.66 3.63 4.62
C GLN A 16 21.30 2.58 5.53
N ASP A 17 21.23 2.78 6.84
CA ASP A 17 21.82 1.93 7.89
C ASP A 17 20.99 0.67 8.19
N ASN A 18 19.92 0.41 7.42
CA ASN A 18 19.01 -0.71 7.63
C ASN A 18 18.41 -0.77 9.06
N LYS A 19 17.99 0.37 9.62
CA LYS A 19 17.47 0.46 11.01
C LYS A 19 15.98 0.18 11.14
N PHE A 20 15.25 0.01 10.03
CA PHE A 20 13.85 -0.41 10.06
C PHE A 20 13.72 -1.92 10.35
N ASN A 21 12.67 -2.30 11.09
CA ASN A 21 12.37 -3.72 11.33
C ASN A 21 11.98 -4.45 10.02
N GLN A 22 11.14 -3.81 9.21
CA GLN A 22 10.77 -4.27 7.88
C GLN A 22 10.69 -3.08 6.91
N TYR A 23 11.26 -3.21 5.70
CA TYR A 23 11.29 -2.13 4.71
C TYR A 23 11.54 -2.67 3.29
N VAL A 24 11.01 -1.99 2.27
CA VAL A 24 11.30 -2.28 0.86
C VAL A 24 12.35 -1.28 0.40
N LYS A 25 13.61 -1.69 0.19
CA LYS A 25 14.68 -0.79 -0.27
C LYS A 25 14.58 -0.50 -1.75
N ARG A 26 14.26 -1.54 -2.52
CA ARG A 26 14.29 -1.48 -3.97
C ARG A 26 13.30 -2.47 -4.55
N ILE A 27 12.71 -2.08 -5.68
CA ILE A 27 12.04 -3.00 -6.58
C ILE A 27 12.71 -2.97 -7.96
N THR A 28 12.63 -4.09 -8.66
CA THR A 28 13.03 -4.22 -10.06
C THR A 28 11.83 -4.74 -10.84
N LEU A 29 11.35 -3.99 -11.81
CA LEU A 29 10.18 -4.30 -12.62
C LEU A 29 10.64 -4.85 -13.95
N LYS A 30 10.33 -6.13 -14.21
CA LYS A 30 10.67 -6.80 -15.46
C LYS A 30 9.44 -7.18 -16.28
N ASN A 31 9.34 -6.64 -17.48
CA ASN A 31 8.19 -6.74 -18.40
C ASN A 31 6.84 -6.24 -17.84
N VAL A 32 6.80 -5.52 -16.72
CA VAL A 32 5.55 -5.16 -16.04
C VAL A 32 4.96 -3.86 -16.61
N ARG A 33 3.81 -3.90 -17.29
CA ARG A 33 3.03 -2.72 -17.75
C ARG A 33 3.89 -1.58 -18.32
N GLY A 34 4.74 -1.90 -19.30
CA GLY A 34 5.61 -0.93 -19.99
C GLY A 34 6.96 -0.68 -19.32
N PHE A 35 7.24 -1.30 -18.17
CA PHE A 35 8.58 -1.38 -17.58
C PHE A 35 9.29 -2.65 -18.06
N ASP A 36 10.49 -2.52 -18.62
CA ASP A 36 11.27 -3.65 -19.14
C ASP A 36 12.28 -4.18 -18.12
N GLU A 37 13.13 -3.33 -17.54
CA GLU A 37 14.08 -3.69 -16.47
C GLU A 37 14.29 -2.54 -15.47
N GLU A 38 13.21 -1.86 -15.09
CA GLU A 38 13.33 -0.61 -14.34
C GLU A 38 13.49 -0.82 -12.84
N ILE A 39 14.42 -0.06 -12.26
CA ILE A 39 14.77 -0.09 -10.85
C ILE A 39 14.21 1.14 -10.15
N VAL A 40 13.48 0.92 -9.05
CA VAL A 40 13.00 1.99 -8.17
C VAL A 40 13.55 1.77 -6.77
N GLU A 41 14.31 2.76 -6.28
CA GLU A 41 14.91 2.76 -4.94
C GLU A 41 14.16 3.68 -3.98
N PHE A 42 13.79 3.17 -2.81
CA PHE A 42 13.12 3.91 -1.76
C PHE A 42 14.14 4.36 -0.72
N LYS A 43 14.63 5.59 -0.87
CA LYS A 43 15.72 6.16 -0.05
C LYS A 43 15.23 6.84 1.23
N THR A 44 13.93 7.05 1.36
CA THR A 44 13.28 7.72 2.49
C THR A 44 12.05 6.96 2.94
N PRO A 45 11.69 7.01 4.24
CA PRO A 45 10.52 6.29 4.76
C PRO A 45 9.20 6.71 4.11
N VAL A 46 9.14 7.95 3.62
CA VAL A 46 8.05 8.48 2.81
C VAL A 46 8.58 8.76 1.42
N THR A 47 7.96 8.19 0.39
CA THR A 47 8.31 8.40 -1.02
C THR A 47 7.08 8.91 -1.76
N ALA A 48 7.23 10.04 -2.47
CA ALA A 48 6.20 10.57 -3.35
C ALA A 48 6.47 10.14 -4.79
N LEU A 49 5.48 9.53 -5.45
CA LEU A 49 5.52 9.19 -6.87
C LEU A 49 4.70 10.23 -7.64
N ILE A 50 5.36 11.04 -8.46
CA ILE A 50 4.76 12.16 -9.21
C ILE A 50 4.99 11.94 -10.70
N GLY A 51 3.99 12.25 -11.51
CA GLY A 51 4.06 12.07 -12.97
C GLY A 51 2.68 12.13 -13.60
N THR A 52 2.62 12.08 -14.93
CA THR A 52 1.37 12.12 -15.70
C THR A 52 0.50 10.88 -15.47
N ASN A 53 -0.80 10.99 -15.77
CA ASN A 53 -1.70 9.84 -15.78
C ASN A 53 -1.22 8.82 -16.81
N GLY A 54 -1.30 7.54 -16.48
CA GLY A 54 -0.75 6.46 -17.33
C GLY A 54 0.77 6.22 -17.19
N GLY A 55 1.53 7.11 -16.53
CA GLY A 55 2.99 6.97 -16.35
C GLY A 55 3.46 5.88 -15.37
N GLY A 56 2.65 4.84 -15.09
CA GLY A 56 3.08 3.69 -14.28
C GLY A 56 3.12 3.88 -12.76
N LYS A 57 2.70 5.04 -12.21
CA LYS A 57 2.69 5.29 -10.74
C LYS A 57 1.95 4.20 -9.95
N SER A 58 0.75 3.84 -10.39
CA SER A 58 -0.04 2.78 -9.73
C SER A 58 0.58 1.39 -9.91
N THR A 59 1.34 1.17 -10.98
CA THR A 59 2.11 -0.07 -11.20
C THR A 59 3.23 -0.19 -10.17
N ILE A 60 4.01 0.87 -9.94
CA ILE A 60 5.06 0.91 -8.91
C ILE A 60 4.44 0.68 -7.52
N LEU A 61 3.35 1.40 -7.19
CA LEU A 61 2.66 1.26 -5.91
C LEU A 61 2.14 -0.17 -5.68
N GLY A 62 1.51 -0.75 -6.71
CA GLY A 62 1.02 -2.12 -6.66
C GLY A 62 2.15 -3.15 -6.53
N ALA A 63 3.27 -2.94 -7.23
CA ALA A 63 4.44 -3.79 -7.16
C ALA A 63 5.03 -3.81 -5.74
N VAL A 64 5.23 -2.64 -5.12
CA VAL A 64 5.70 -2.52 -3.73
C VAL A 64 4.79 -3.28 -2.76
N ALA A 65 3.46 -3.20 -2.95
CA ALA A 65 2.51 -3.90 -2.09
C ALA A 65 2.67 -5.43 -2.17
N LEU A 66 3.17 -5.97 -3.29
CA LEU A 66 3.43 -7.42 -3.44
C LEU A 66 4.68 -7.93 -2.75
N ALA A 67 5.52 -7.06 -2.18
CA ALA A 67 6.68 -7.42 -1.37
C ALA A 67 6.32 -8.28 -0.15
N TYR A 68 5.04 -8.30 0.24
CA TYR A 68 4.54 -9.03 1.41
C TYR A 68 3.39 -9.98 1.04
N LYS A 69 3.36 -11.15 1.69
CA LYS A 69 2.42 -12.24 1.39
C LYS A 69 0.94 -11.86 1.59
N ASN A 70 0.66 -10.97 2.55
CA ASN A 70 -0.69 -10.59 2.97
C ASN A 70 -1.48 -9.83 1.88
N VAL A 71 -0.78 -9.26 0.90
CA VAL A 71 -1.40 -8.57 -0.23
C VAL A 71 -1.61 -9.55 -1.39
N LYS A 72 -2.85 -9.68 -1.86
CA LYS A 72 -3.17 -10.52 -3.03
C LYS A 72 -2.81 -9.80 -4.34
N PRO A 73 -2.10 -10.45 -5.28
CA PRO A 73 -1.72 -9.84 -6.56
C PRO A 73 -2.89 -9.35 -7.41
N SER A 74 -4.02 -10.08 -7.36
CA SER A 74 -5.23 -9.74 -8.09
C SER A 74 -5.81 -8.35 -7.75
N LYS A 75 -5.42 -7.77 -6.60
CA LYS A 75 -5.83 -6.41 -6.22
C LYS A 75 -5.22 -5.33 -7.11
N PHE A 76 -3.99 -5.55 -7.60
CA PHE A 76 -3.23 -4.55 -8.37
C PHE A 76 -2.99 -4.97 -9.82
N PHE A 77 -2.86 -6.28 -10.03
CA PHE A 77 -2.60 -6.92 -11.32
C PHE A 77 -3.67 -7.98 -11.57
N PRO A 78 -4.94 -7.56 -11.74
CA PRO A 78 -5.99 -8.47 -12.18
C PRO A 78 -5.69 -8.91 -13.62
N LYS A 79 -5.77 -10.21 -13.87
CA LYS A 79 -5.62 -10.79 -15.21
C LYS A 79 -6.96 -11.36 -15.66
N SER A 80 -7.36 -11.09 -16.89
CA SER A 80 -8.49 -11.81 -17.49
C SER A 80 -8.08 -13.25 -17.80
N PHE A 81 -8.99 -14.20 -17.57
CA PHE A 81 -8.78 -15.60 -17.96
C PHE A 81 -8.82 -15.77 -19.49
N TYR A 82 -9.51 -14.87 -20.20
CA TYR A 82 -9.71 -14.94 -21.65
C TYR A 82 -9.15 -13.69 -22.34
N GLY A 83 -8.38 -13.91 -23.42
CA GLY A 83 -7.91 -12.85 -24.32
C GLY A 83 -6.85 -11.91 -23.75
N ASP A 84 -6.21 -12.25 -22.63
CA ASP A 84 -5.21 -11.42 -21.97
C ASP A 84 -3.88 -12.17 -21.84
N ASP A 85 -2.95 -11.92 -22.76
CA ASP A 85 -1.59 -12.44 -22.72
C ASP A 85 -0.57 -11.43 -22.19
N SER A 86 -1.05 -10.26 -21.72
CA SER A 86 -0.21 -9.12 -21.37
C SER A 86 0.74 -9.37 -20.20
N MET A 87 0.42 -10.33 -19.32
CA MET A 87 1.17 -10.64 -18.10
C MET A 87 2.22 -11.76 -18.26
N SER A 88 2.47 -12.21 -19.48
CA SER A 88 3.46 -13.25 -19.74
C SER A 88 4.86 -12.77 -19.34
N ASP A 89 5.59 -13.60 -18.59
CA ASP A 89 6.96 -13.34 -18.13
C ASP A 89 7.17 -12.06 -17.28
N TRP A 90 6.12 -11.61 -16.60
CA TRP A 90 6.25 -10.54 -15.61
C TRP A 90 7.04 -11.01 -14.41
N GLU A 91 7.99 -10.17 -13.99
CA GLU A 91 8.82 -10.43 -12.83
C GLU A 91 9.00 -9.14 -12.01
N ILE A 92 8.86 -9.25 -10.70
CA ILE A 92 9.11 -8.17 -9.76
C ILE A 92 10.15 -8.65 -8.76
N GLY A 93 11.36 -8.11 -8.87
CA GLY A 93 12.42 -8.28 -7.90
C GLY A 93 12.25 -7.32 -6.73
N PHE A 94 12.64 -7.75 -5.54
CA PHE A 94 12.56 -7.00 -4.30
C PHE A 94 13.86 -7.14 -3.52
N GLU A 95 14.34 -6.01 -2.99
CA GLU A 95 15.35 -5.98 -1.94
C GLU A 95 14.70 -5.46 -0.66
N LEU A 96 14.69 -6.31 0.36
CA LEU A 96 13.94 -6.09 1.60
C LEU A 96 14.88 -6.02 2.80
N ILE A 97 14.48 -5.25 3.79
CA ILE A 97 14.93 -5.41 5.18
C ILE A 97 13.82 -6.18 5.90
N ASP A 98 14.18 -7.23 6.62
CA ASP A 98 13.27 -7.96 7.53
C ASP A 98 14.11 -8.54 8.68
N LYS A 99 14.19 -7.82 9.79
CA LYS A 99 15.03 -8.16 10.94
C LYS A 99 14.66 -9.50 11.59
N PRO A 100 13.37 -9.90 11.68
CA PRO A 100 13.00 -11.25 12.10
C PRO A 100 13.61 -12.38 11.26
N ILE A 101 13.75 -12.18 9.95
CA ILE A 101 14.32 -13.20 9.04
C ILE A 101 15.85 -13.07 8.96
N SER A 102 16.37 -11.86 8.85
CA SER A 102 17.81 -11.57 8.79
C SER A 102 18.15 -10.25 9.47
N LYS A 103 18.97 -10.30 10.52
CA LYS A 103 19.34 -9.10 11.29
C LYS A 103 20.24 -8.15 10.51
N ASP A 104 21.21 -8.69 9.77
CA ASP A 104 22.31 -7.89 9.22
C ASP A 104 22.35 -7.84 7.69
N LYS A 105 21.54 -8.67 7.00
CA LYS A 105 21.55 -8.76 5.54
C LYS A 105 20.21 -8.36 4.95
N ASN A 106 20.27 -7.75 3.77
CA ASN A 106 19.09 -7.54 2.94
C ASN A 106 18.65 -8.88 2.36
N ILE A 107 17.35 -9.02 2.16
CA ILE A 107 16.72 -10.22 1.66
C ILE A 107 16.21 -9.93 0.26
N ASN A 108 16.61 -10.77 -0.69
CA ASN A 108 16.09 -10.69 -2.05
C ASN A 108 14.90 -11.63 -2.23
N ARG A 109 13.85 -11.13 -2.87
CA ARG A 109 12.66 -11.91 -3.26
C ARG A 109 12.25 -11.58 -4.67
N THR A 110 11.61 -12.53 -5.33
CA THR A 110 11.17 -12.36 -6.70
C THR A 110 9.75 -12.92 -6.85
N ALA A 111 8.82 -12.07 -7.27
CA ALA A 111 7.49 -12.47 -7.65
C ALA A 111 7.46 -12.68 -9.17
N LYS A 112 7.05 -13.85 -9.64
CA LYS A 112 6.97 -14.13 -11.09
C LYS A 112 5.56 -14.52 -11.48
N PHE A 113 5.08 -14.01 -12.61
CA PHE A 113 3.84 -14.48 -13.21
C PHE A 113 4.15 -15.63 -14.19
N LYS A 114 3.75 -16.85 -13.84
CA LYS A 114 3.98 -18.04 -14.67
C LYS A 114 2.80 -18.99 -14.56
N GLN A 115 2.39 -19.59 -15.68
CA GLN A 115 1.24 -20.51 -15.75
C GLN A 115 -0.05 -19.88 -15.16
N MET A 116 -0.38 -18.67 -15.60
CA MET A 116 -1.59 -17.94 -15.18
C MET A 116 -1.67 -17.63 -13.68
N LYS A 117 -0.54 -17.65 -12.95
CA LYS A 117 -0.50 -17.33 -11.52
C LYS A 117 0.79 -16.63 -11.10
N TRP A 118 0.66 -15.83 -10.05
CA TRP A 118 1.79 -15.26 -9.35
C TRP A 118 2.43 -16.30 -8.42
N ARG A 119 3.72 -16.57 -8.63
CA ARG A 119 4.59 -17.35 -7.74
C ARG A 119 5.32 -16.38 -6.82
N ARG A 120 5.22 -16.59 -5.50
CA ARG A 120 5.77 -15.72 -4.44
C ARG A 120 6.24 -16.57 -3.26
N ASP A 121 7.29 -17.35 -3.49
CA ASP A 121 7.77 -18.31 -2.49
C ASP A 121 8.56 -17.60 -1.38
N SER A 122 8.29 -17.98 -0.14
CA SER A 122 8.99 -17.50 1.07
C SER A 122 8.96 -15.97 1.28
N PHE A 123 7.91 -15.29 0.82
CA PHE A 123 7.70 -13.86 1.06
C PHE A 123 7.34 -13.60 2.54
N PRO A 124 7.90 -12.55 3.16
CA PRO A 124 7.59 -12.20 4.55
C PRO A 124 6.14 -11.74 4.71
N GLU A 125 5.65 -11.84 5.94
CA GLU A 125 4.37 -11.27 6.35
C GLU A 125 4.60 -9.87 6.94
N ARG A 126 3.72 -8.94 6.59
CA ARG A 126 3.68 -7.58 7.13
C ARG A 126 2.26 -7.05 7.04
N ASN A 127 1.83 -6.30 8.03
CA ASN A 127 0.59 -5.55 7.91
C ASN A 127 0.79 -4.41 6.88
N VAL A 128 0.10 -4.51 5.74
CA VAL A 128 0.17 -3.51 4.68
C VAL A 128 -1.18 -2.81 4.59
N VAL A 129 -1.19 -1.53 4.97
CA VAL A 129 -2.36 -0.67 4.81
C VAL A 129 -2.26 0.02 3.46
N TYR A 130 -3.26 -0.21 2.61
CA TYR A 130 -3.37 0.44 1.32
C TYR A 130 -4.60 1.34 1.31
N VAL A 131 -4.34 2.64 1.17
CA VAL A 131 -5.35 3.69 1.19
C VAL A 131 -5.55 4.19 -0.24
N GLU A 132 -6.73 3.95 -0.78
CA GLU A 132 -7.13 4.43 -2.10
C GLU A 132 -8.01 5.67 -1.98
N ILE A 133 -7.97 6.51 -3.01
CA ILE A 133 -9.00 7.53 -3.22
C ILE A 133 -10.24 6.82 -3.78
N GLN A 134 -11.15 6.43 -2.90
CA GLN A 134 -12.36 5.68 -3.27
C GLN A 134 -13.60 6.55 -3.44
N ARG A 135 -13.53 7.84 -3.09
CA ARG A 135 -14.69 8.75 -3.02
C ARG A 135 -14.78 9.74 -4.18
N THR A 136 -14.14 9.47 -5.31
CA THR A 136 -14.45 10.20 -6.56
C THR A 136 -15.80 9.80 -7.15
N VAL A 137 -16.30 8.62 -6.76
CA VAL A 137 -17.59 8.08 -7.18
C VAL A 137 -18.60 8.24 -6.03
N PRO A 138 -19.85 8.67 -6.31
CA PRO A 138 -20.90 8.78 -5.29
C PRO A 138 -21.10 7.49 -4.51
N ALA A 139 -21.42 7.61 -3.22
CA ALA A 139 -21.58 6.45 -2.34
C ALA A 139 -22.62 5.44 -2.85
N GLY A 140 -23.68 5.91 -3.54
CA GLY A 140 -24.75 5.06 -4.09
C GLY A 140 -24.32 4.14 -5.24
N GLU A 141 -23.22 4.43 -5.94
CA GLU A 141 -22.73 3.59 -7.05
C GLU A 141 -21.75 2.50 -6.57
N LEU A 142 -21.32 2.57 -5.31
CA LEU A 142 -20.34 1.67 -4.74
C LEU A 142 -21.05 0.62 -3.89
N THR A 143 -21.10 -0.63 -4.36
CA THR A 143 -21.83 -1.75 -3.72
C THR A 143 -21.48 -1.94 -2.24
N LYS A 144 -20.23 -1.65 -1.84
CA LYS A 144 -19.76 -1.73 -0.45
C LYS A 144 -20.43 -0.72 0.49
N PHE A 145 -20.98 0.38 -0.04
CA PHE A 145 -21.70 1.39 0.72
C PHE A 145 -23.22 1.15 0.73
N ASN A 146 -23.74 0.19 -0.04
CA ASN A 146 -25.15 -0.19 0.00
C ASN A 146 -25.62 -0.61 1.40
N LYS A 147 -24.71 -1.18 2.22
CA LYS A 147 -24.99 -1.52 3.62
C LYS A 147 -25.35 -0.31 4.50
N PHE A 148 -25.01 0.90 4.08
CA PHE A 148 -25.39 2.15 4.75
C PHE A 148 -26.64 2.80 4.14
N LEU A 149 -27.13 2.31 3.00
CA LEU A 149 -28.39 2.75 2.39
C LEU A 149 -29.59 2.01 2.98
N SER A 150 -29.40 0.75 3.35
CA SER A 150 -30.41 -0.12 3.96
C SER A 150 -29.76 -1.06 4.96
N GLY A 151 -29.98 -0.85 6.26
CA GLY A 151 -29.40 -1.67 7.33
C GLY A 151 -29.97 -1.32 8.70
N ASP A 152 -29.76 -2.23 9.67
CA ASP A 152 -30.15 -2.01 11.05
C ASP A 152 -29.11 -1.13 11.76
N SER A 153 -29.53 0.07 12.15
CA SER A 153 -28.71 1.05 12.86
C SER A 153 -28.06 0.50 14.14
N ILE A 154 -28.66 -0.51 14.77
CA ILE A 154 -28.18 -1.12 16.01
C ILE A 154 -26.80 -1.78 15.81
N GLN A 155 -26.52 -2.24 14.59
CA GLN A 155 -25.26 -2.90 14.23
C GLN A 155 -24.09 -1.92 14.08
N PHE A 156 -24.36 -0.62 14.09
CA PHE A 156 -23.35 0.41 13.90
C PHE A 156 -23.14 1.22 15.18
N GLU A 157 -21.93 1.75 15.33
CA GLU A 157 -21.54 2.67 16.39
C GLU A 157 -20.93 3.91 15.75
N VAL A 158 -21.27 5.08 16.28
CA VAL A 158 -20.71 6.35 15.84
C VAL A 158 -19.72 6.82 16.91
N LYS A 159 -18.46 7.00 16.53
CA LYS A 159 -17.40 7.51 17.41
C LYS A 159 -16.84 8.82 16.89
N ASN A 160 -16.40 9.66 17.81
CA ASN A 160 -15.55 10.81 17.45
C ASN A 160 -14.18 10.29 16.97
N LEU A 161 -13.53 11.08 16.12
CA LEU A 161 -12.16 10.81 15.73
C LEU A 161 -11.22 10.93 16.94
N ASN A 162 -10.18 10.11 17.00
CA ASN A 162 -9.19 10.24 18.07
C ASN A 162 -8.35 11.53 17.90
N PRO A 163 -7.76 12.06 19.00
CA PRO A 163 -7.04 13.33 18.96
C PRO A 163 -5.89 13.36 17.94
N ASP A 164 -5.17 12.25 17.76
CA ASP A 164 -4.08 12.15 16.79
C ASP A 164 -4.58 12.25 15.35
N THR A 165 -5.69 11.58 15.03
CA THR A 165 -6.32 11.65 13.70
C THR A 165 -6.73 13.08 13.40
N ILE A 166 -7.39 13.75 14.35
CA ILE A 166 -7.78 15.17 14.20
C ILE A 166 -6.53 16.01 13.95
N LYS A 167 -5.50 15.90 14.80
CA LYS A 167 -4.26 16.67 14.68
C LYS A 167 -3.57 16.49 13.32
N TYR A 168 -3.35 15.25 12.89
CA TYR A 168 -2.60 14.97 11.66
C TYR A 168 -3.44 15.22 10.41
N CYS A 169 -4.71 14.83 10.39
CA CYS A 169 -5.56 15.06 9.22
C CYS A 169 -5.91 16.53 9.04
N THR A 170 -6.15 17.31 10.11
CA THR A 170 -6.34 18.77 10.00
C THR A 170 -5.12 19.42 9.35
N ALA A 171 -3.91 18.98 9.70
CA ALA A 171 -2.68 19.50 9.10
C ALA A 171 -2.49 19.12 7.62
N VAL A 172 -3.02 17.97 7.18
CA VAL A 172 -2.91 17.50 5.79
C VAL A 172 -4.02 18.07 4.90
N LEU A 173 -5.25 18.10 5.41
CA LEU A 173 -6.44 18.54 4.68
C LEU A 173 -6.63 20.06 4.72
N ASP A 174 -5.91 20.74 5.61
CA ASP A 174 -6.10 22.16 5.92
C ASP A 174 -7.57 22.49 6.23
N LYS A 175 -8.22 21.60 7.00
CA LYS A 175 -9.64 21.67 7.34
C LYS A 175 -9.87 21.25 8.78
N LYS A 176 -10.71 22.01 9.48
CA LYS A 176 -11.26 21.64 10.80
C LYS A 176 -12.17 20.41 10.67
N ILE A 177 -11.78 19.32 11.31
CA ILE A 177 -12.48 18.02 11.27
C ILE A 177 -12.86 17.51 12.66
N GLU A 178 -12.85 18.38 13.68
CA GLU A 178 -13.15 18.02 15.06
C GLU A 178 -14.55 17.41 15.22
N ASP A 179 -15.51 17.89 14.41
CA ASP A 179 -16.89 17.42 14.41
C ASP A 179 -17.12 16.18 13.51
N TYR A 180 -16.09 15.71 12.81
CA TYR A 180 -16.20 14.52 11.96
C TYR A 180 -16.34 13.28 12.83
N LYS A 181 -17.13 12.32 12.33
CA LYS A 181 -17.42 11.07 13.04
C LYS A 181 -17.04 9.87 12.19
N CYS A 182 -16.60 8.82 12.86
CA CYS A 182 -16.43 7.51 12.25
C CYS A 182 -17.67 6.64 12.55
N VAL A 183 -18.18 5.97 11.52
CA VAL A 183 -19.22 4.95 11.66
C VAL A 183 -18.56 3.58 11.56
N ILE A 184 -18.66 2.80 12.62
CA ILE A 184 -18.03 1.49 12.77
C ILE A 184 -19.13 0.44 12.78
N ASN A 185 -18.96 -0.64 12.01
CA ASN A 185 -19.85 -1.80 12.09
C ASN A 185 -19.34 -2.73 13.20
N LYS A 186 -20.14 -2.94 14.24
CA LYS A 186 -19.73 -3.74 15.43
C LYS A 186 -19.37 -5.18 15.10
N ASN A 187 -19.90 -5.71 13.99
CA ASN A 187 -19.71 -7.09 13.55
C ASN A 187 -18.63 -7.23 12.48
N ASP A 188 -18.02 -6.13 12.04
CA ASP A 188 -16.93 -6.16 11.05
C ASP A 188 -15.58 -6.31 11.78
N PRO A 189 -14.92 -7.48 11.71
CA PRO A 189 -13.64 -7.70 12.39
C PRO A 189 -12.51 -6.81 11.87
N THR A 190 -12.67 -6.18 10.69
CA THR A 190 -11.69 -5.25 10.10
C THR A 190 -11.88 -3.80 10.54
N SER A 191 -12.95 -3.50 11.28
CA SER A 191 -13.35 -2.15 11.66
C SER A 191 -12.76 -1.65 12.99
N ARG A 192 -11.89 -2.44 13.64
CA ARG A 192 -11.13 -2.00 14.81
C ARG A 192 -10.01 -1.06 14.34
N MET A 193 -10.19 0.24 14.61
CA MET A 193 -9.09 1.21 14.65
C MET A 193 -8.11 0.88 15.76
#